data_AF-A0A6P8ZIR4-F1
#
_entry.id   AF-A0A6P8ZIR4-F1
#
_cell.length_a   1.000
_cell.length_b   1.000
_cell.length_c   1.000
_cell.angle_alpha   90.00
_cell.angle_beta   90.00
_cell.angle_gamma   90.00
#
_symmetry.space_group_name_H-M   'P 1'
#
loop_
_entity.id
_entity.type
_entity.pdbx_description
1 polymer ?
#
loop_
_entity_poly.entity_id
_entity_poly.type
_entity_poly.pdbx_seq_one_letter_code
_entity_poly.pdbx_strand_id
1 'polypeptide(L)'
;MTKSLEGVCSQKETNDQFHNLGTQLGDQLNVLKTMILNLEDKVGAMDIGIERAERRLLAAVAKSRCTRGGPESEDDLAADAEDDALPPGGADEDDDDVGDYGDNPALVTTYRDGAQGPGGREEEVQRYNNTVHTEHAPEGLHPHGSAMGNTVAGCGHGQRVYTYFWRVRNMDYKMTGWNHRRSLRSPSFYVWPGGYRMYLRMYPRQSGENVYFHVGLTRGEHDASLQWPFRLKHRLAVLDQVASMTSTGPGSGPVDLVSRLWDPAQLCSGYNWQRPSAHTPDNYECVGLGFPQSLLRTRSYIRQDSALVKLTVCLSADDAGPAA
;
A
#
# COMPACT_ATOMS: atom_id res chain seq x y z
N MET A 1 68.14 -26.83 1.65
CA MET A 1 67.48 -26.02 2.70
C MET A 1 66.01 -25.89 2.33
N THR A 2 65.15 -26.70 2.94
CA THR A 2 63.68 -26.60 2.79
C THR A 2 63.10 -26.67 4.20
N LYS A 3 62.78 -25.51 4.78
CA LYS A 3 62.08 -25.43 6.06
C LYS A 3 60.59 -25.63 5.78
N SER A 4 60.05 -26.72 6.33
CA SER A 4 58.62 -27.00 6.35
C SER A 4 57.96 -26.10 7.40
N LEU A 5 56.92 -25.37 6.99
CA LEU A 5 56.11 -24.55 7.89
C LEU A 5 55.02 -25.43 8.51
N GLU A 6 55.28 -25.94 9.72
CA GLU A 6 54.24 -26.48 10.59
C GLU A 6 53.53 -25.32 11.30
N GLY A 7 52.30 -25.07 10.90
CA GLY A 7 51.41 -24.10 11.49
C GLY A 7 49.97 -24.48 11.16
N VAL A 8 49.57 -25.69 11.55
CA VAL A 8 48.20 -26.18 11.35
C VAL A 8 47.44 -25.96 12.65
N CYS A 9 46.57 -24.94 12.67
CA CYS A 9 45.54 -24.82 13.70
C CYS A 9 44.74 -26.12 13.77
N SER A 10 44.57 -26.68 14.96
CA SER A 10 43.86 -27.93 15.15
C SER A 10 42.40 -27.74 14.74
N GLN A 11 41.85 -28.64 13.91
CA GLN A 11 40.43 -28.64 13.50
C GLN A 11 39.45 -28.56 14.69
N LYS A 12 39.91 -28.98 15.87
CA LYS A 12 39.16 -28.88 17.12
C LYS A 12 39.04 -27.43 17.60
N GLU A 13 40.11 -26.65 17.53
CA GLU A 13 40.12 -25.24 17.95
C GLU A 13 39.22 -24.38 17.07
N THR A 14 39.18 -24.64 15.76
CA THR A 14 38.29 -23.91 14.85
C THR A 14 36.82 -24.20 15.14
N ASN A 15 36.46 -25.46 15.40
CA ASN A 15 35.10 -25.83 15.78
C ASN A 15 34.68 -25.23 17.13
N ASP A 16 35.58 -25.23 18.11
CA ASP A 16 35.31 -24.63 19.42
C ASP A 16 35.13 -23.10 19.31
N GLN A 17 35.90 -22.43 18.45
CA GLN A 17 35.73 -21.01 18.14
C GLN A 17 34.37 -20.72 17.48
N PHE A 18 33.96 -21.52 16.49
CA PHE A 18 32.65 -21.36 15.86
C PHE A 18 31.50 -21.58 16.84
N HIS A 19 31.64 -22.55 17.75
CA HIS A 19 30.61 -22.79 18.75
C HIS A 19 30.46 -21.61 19.71
N ASN A 20 31.58 -21.05 20.19
CA ASN A 20 31.59 -19.87 21.06
C ASN A 20 31.06 -18.61 20.36
N LEU A 21 31.36 -18.42 19.08
CA LEU A 21 30.78 -17.34 18.27
C LEU A 21 29.26 -17.51 18.12
N GLY A 22 28.81 -18.74 17.90
CA GLY A 22 27.39 -19.06 17.78
C GLY A 22 26.60 -18.78 19.07
N THR A 23 27.17 -19.12 20.23
CA THR A 23 26.54 -18.82 21.53
C THR A 23 26.53 -17.32 21.80
N GLN A 24 27.64 -16.62 21.54
CA GLN A 24 27.73 -15.17 21.71
C GLN A 24 26.72 -14.41 20.83
N LEU A 25 26.55 -14.82 19.56
CA LEU A 25 25.55 -14.23 18.66
C LEU A 25 24.12 -14.51 19.14
N GLY A 26 23.85 -15.71 19.64
CA GLY A 26 22.56 -16.09 20.22
C GLY A 26 22.18 -15.23 21.42
N ASP A 27 23.14 -14.97 22.31
CA ASP A 27 22.95 -14.12 23.48
C ASP A 27 22.69 -12.65 23.08
N GLN A 28 23.44 -12.12 22.10
CA GLN A 28 23.19 -10.78 21.57
C GLN A 28 21.80 -10.64 20.93
N LEU A 29 21.34 -11.66 20.21
CA LEU A 29 20.00 -11.64 19.61
C LEU A 29 18.89 -11.66 20.67
N ASN A 30 19.10 -12.37 21.78
CA ASN A 30 18.17 -12.38 22.92
C ASN A 30 18.09 -11.01 23.62
N VAL A 31 19.23 -10.34 23.80
CA VAL A 31 19.26 -8.97 24.34
C VAL A 31 18.50 -8.02 23.41
N LEU A 32 18.75 -8.08 22.11
CA LEU A 32 18.06 -7.25 21.12
C LEU A 32 16.55 -7.50 21.11
N LYS A 33 16.12 -8.77 21.16
CA LYS A 33 14.71 -9.15 21.26
C LYS A 33 14.04 -8.52 22.49
N THR A 34 14.73 -8.54 23.63
CA THR A 34 14.22 -7.96 24.88
C THR A 34 14.13 -6.43 24.79
N MET A 35 15.09 -5.77 24.14
CA MET A 35 15.05 -4.34 23.88
C MET A 35 13.88 -3.96 22.97
N ILE A 36 13.62 -4.73 21.90
CA ILE A 36 12.50 -4.50 20.98
C ILE A 36 11.17 -4.61 21.73
N LEU A 37 10.96 -5.65 22.54
CA LEU A 37 9.73 -5.81 23.32
C LEU A 37 9.51 -4.65 24.30
N ASN A 38 10.57 -4.18 24.97
CA ASN A 38 10.48 -3.03 25.87
C ASN A 38 10.17 -1.71 25.12
N LEU A 39 10.69 -1.55 23.90
CA LEU A 39 10.35 -0.42 23.05
C LEU A 39 8.88 -0.48 22.60
N GLU A 40 8.36 -1.66 22.26
CA GLU A 40 6.94 -1.85 21.93
C GLU A 40 6.03 -1.47 23.10
N ASP A 41 6.37 -1.89 24.33
CA ASP A 41 5.64 -1.52 25.54
C ASP A 41 5.68 -0.01 25.80
N LYS A 42 6.85 0.63 25.66
CA LYS A 42 7.00 2.09 25.82
C LYS A 42 6.22 2.88 24.78
N VAL A 43 6.26 2.46 23.52
CA VAL A 43 5.49 3.08 22.43
C VAL A 43 3.99 2.93 22.70
N GLY A 44 3.54 1.75 23.15
CA GLY A 44 2.15 1.53 23.54
C GLY A 44 1.70 2.44 24.70
N ALA A 45 2.55 2.64 25.70
CA ALA A 45 2.27 3.56 26.81
C ALA A 45 2.20 5.03 26.34
N MET A 46 3.05 5.44 25.40
CA MET A 46 3.02 6.78 24.79
C MET A 46 1.75 7.01 23.99
N ASP A 47 1.30 6.04 23.17
CA ASP A 47 0.06 6.14 22.39
C ASP A 47 -1.16 6.38 23.32
N ILE A 48 -1.24 5.65 24.44
CA ILE A 48 -2.29 5.87 25.45
C ILE A 48 -2.19 7.27 26.06
N GLY A 49 -0.97 7.78 26.27
CA GLY A 49 -0.73 9.15 26.74
C GLY A 49 -1.21 10.21 25.77
N ILE A 50 -0.90 10.04 24.48
CA ILE A 50 -1.32 10.93 23.40
C ILE A 50 -2.85 10.94 23.28
N GLU A 51 -3.50 9.79 23.29
CA GLU A 51 -4.98 9.72 23.24
C GLU A 51 -5.65 10.44 24.42
N ARG A 52 -5.05 10.39 25.62
CA ARG A 52 -5.56 11.14 26.77
C ARG A 52 -5.34 12.64 26.62
N ALA A 53 -4.19 13.05 26.09
CA ALA A 53 -3.89 14.46 25.83
C ALA A 53 -4.83 15.04 24.76
N GLU A 54 -5.06 14.32 23.66
CA GLU A 54 -6.02 14.70 22.62
C GLU A 54 -7.44 14.85 23.18
N ARG A 55 -7.91 13.89 24.00
CA ARG A 55 -9.22 14.01 24.66
C ARG A 55 -9.32 15.24 25.54
N ARG A 56 -8.26 15.61 26.27
CA ARG A 56 -8.22 16.83 27.09
C ARG A 56 -8.27 18.09 26.23
N LEU A 57 -7.54 18.12 25.11
CA LEU A 57 -7.56 19.25 24.18
C LEU A 57 -8.93 19.44 23.54
N LEU A 58 -9.57 18.36 23.07
CA LEU A 58 -10.91 18.42 22.49
C LEU A 58 -11.94 18.92 23.52
N ALA A 59 -11.85 18.46 24.78
CA ALA A 59 -12.73 18.94 25.85
C ALA A 59 -12.52 20.45 26.15
N ALA A 60 -11.27 20.93 26.14
CA ALA A 60 -10.96 22.36 26.34
C ALA A 60 -11.45 23.24 25.17
N VAL A 61 -11.33 22.76 23.93
CA VAL A 61 -11.84 23.45 22.74
C VAL A 61 -13.37 23.48 22.71
N ALA A 62 -14.04 22.41 23.15
CA ALA A 62 -15.49 22.38 23.29
C ALA A 62 -15.98 23.39 24.35
N LYS A 63 -15.29 23.49 25.49
CA LYS A 63 -15.63 24.41 26.58
C LYS A 63 -15.45 25.88 26.19
N SER A 64 -14.46 26.21 25.35
CA SER A 64 -14.21 27.57 24.88
C SER A 64 -15.15 28.05 23.76
N ARG A 65 -15.85 27.14 23.06
CA ARG A 65 -16.85 27.51 22.04
C ARG A 65 -18.23 27.86 22.61
N CYS A 66 -18.52 27.51 23.86
CA CYS A 66 -19.81 27.80 24.48
C CYS A 66 -19.89 29.18 25.17
N THR A 67 -18.81 29.97 25.21
CA THR A 67 -18.76 31.26 25.93
C THR A 67 -18.85 32.51 25.05
N ARG A 68 -19.25 32.40 23.77
CA ARG A 68 -19.35 33.56 22.87
C ARG A 68 -20.74 33.75 22.27
N GLY A 69 -21.69 34.12 23.12
CA GLY A 69 -22.96 34.76 22.81
C GLY A 69 -23.48 35.46 24.07
N GLY A 70 -23.26 36.78 24.20
CA GLY A 70 -23.65 37.59 25.38
C GLY A 70 -25.13 38.05 25.35
N PRO A 71 -25.52 39.16 26.02
CA PRO A 71 -24.93 39.89 27.15
C PRO A 71 -25.91 39.98 28.38
N GLU A 72 -25.48 40.70 29.44
CA GLU A 72 -26.26 41.24 30.58
C GLU A 72 -26.83 40.27 31.65
N SER A 73 -26.17 40.24 32.82
CA SER A 73 -26.76 40.71 34.09
C SER A 73 -25.71 40.65 35.21
N GLU A 74 -25.71 41.68 36.04
CA GLU A 74 -24.88 41.86 37.24
C GLU A 74 -25.15 40.81 38.34
N ASP A 75 -24.24 40.82 39.30
CA ASP A 75 -24.27 40.25 40.65
C ASP A 75 -23.80 38.80 40.89
N ASP A 76 -22.62 38.77 41.52
CA ASP A 76 -22.35 38.16 42.83
C ASP A 76 -21.52 36.85 42.94
N LEU A 77 -20.46 37.01 43.75
CA LEU A 77 -19.83 36.05 44.69
C LEU A 77 -18.76 35.05 44.19
N ALA A 78 -17.52 35.43 44.51
CA ALA A 78 -16.46 34.68 45.22
C ALA A 78 -16.36 33.15 45.07
N ALA A 79 -15.17 32.67 44.65
CA ALA A 79 -14.33 31.74 45.42
C ALA A 79 -13.02 31.41 44.67
N ASP A 80 -11.91 31.72 45.33
CA ASP A 80 -10.65 30.97 45.48
C ASP A 80 -10.27 29.87 44.47
N ALA A 81 -9.05 29.99 43.91
CA ALA A 81 -7.98 28.98 44.06
C ALA A 81 -6.71 29.36 43.24
N GLU A 82 -5.62 29.61 43.97
CA GLU A 82 -4.24 29.10 43.80
C GLU A 82 -3.71 28.97 42.36
N ASP A 83 -2.84 29.86 41.89
CA ASP A 83 -1.39 29.93 42.18
C ASP A 83 -0.68 28.58 42.06
N ASP A 84 -0.15 28.28 40.87
CA ASP A 84 1.04 27.45 40.74
C ASP A 84 1.78 27.76 39.43
N ALA A 85 2.99 28.28 39.62
CA ALA A 85 3.96 28.65 38.60
C ALA A 85 4.76 27.43 38.13
N LEU A 86 5.06 27.31 36.84
CA LEU A 86 6.22 26.57 36.32
C LEU A 86 6.74 27.16 34.98
N PRO A 87 8.02 26.92 34.60
CA PRO A 87 8.96 27.92 34.08
C PRO A 87 9.22 27.83 32.54
N PRO A 88 10.12 28.67 31.97
CA PRO A 88 10.46 28.68 30.54
C PRO A 88 11.80 27.95 30.20
N GLY A 89 11.95 27.54 28.92
CA GLY A 89 13.20 27.09 28.27
C GLY A 89 13.30 25.58 28.05
N GLY A 90 13.88 25.01 26.98
CA GLY A 90 14.60 25.49 25.78
C GLY A 90 14.42 24.46 24.64
N ALA A 91 14.67 24.81 23.37
CA ALA A 91 15.91 24.49 22.61
C ALA A 91 16.17 22.98 22.51
N ASP A 92 16.55 22.36 21.41
CA ASP A 92 16.75 22.64 19.99
C ASP A 92 17.13 21.25 19.41
N GLU A 93 17.02 21.10 18.09
CA GLU A 93 17.83 20.19 17.26
C GLU A 93 17.87 18.68 17.60
N ASP A 94 17.32 17.87 16.69
CA ASP A 94 18.04 16.75 16.08
C ASP A 94 17.37 16.41 14.74
N ASP A 95 18.01 16.94 13.69
CA ASP A 95 17.94 16.48 12.30
C ASP A 95 18.65 15.11 12.16
N ASP A 96 18.49 14.50 10.98
CA ASP A 96 19.09 13.25 10.48
C ASP A 96 18.29 11.99 10.87
N ASP A 97 17.80 11.13 9.97
CA ASP A 97 18.34 10.70 8.69
C ASP A 97 17.18 10.14 7.83
N VAL A 98 16.83 10.88 6.76
CA VAL A 98 15.85 10.43 5.77
C VAL A 98 16.55 9.45 4.83
N GLY A 99 16.38 8.17 5.13
CA GLY A 99 16.74 7.08 4.22
C GLY A 99 16.11 7.29 2.84
N ASP A 100 16.97 7.62 1.89
CA ASP A 100 16.78 7.69 0.46
C ASP A 100 16.19 6.38 -0.10
N TYR A 101 14.86 6.31 -0.19
CA TYR A 101 14.17 5.40 -1.11
C TYR A 101 13.92 6.13 -2.43
N GLY A 102 15.02 6.52 -3.08
CA GLY A 102 15.07 6.91 -4.47
C GLY A 102 14.72 5.74 -5.38
N ASP A 103 13.41 5.51 -5.53
CA ASP A 103 12.83 4.87 -6.71
C ASP A 103 11.33 5.14 -6.70
N ASN A 104 10.98 6.41 -6.97
CA ASN A 104 9.61 6.82 -7.23
C ASN A 104 9.15 6.15 -8.54
N PRO A 105 8.26 5.14 -8.53
CA PRO A 105 7.88 4.45 -9.75
C PRO A 105 6.99 5.41 -10.54
N ALA A 106 7.55 5.95 -11.63
CA ALA A 106 6.93 6.90 -12.56
C ALA A 106 5.39 6.85 -12.53
N LEU A 107 4.79 7.84 -11.84
CA LEU A 107 3.36 8.05 -11.82
C LEU A 107 2.96 8.51 -13.22
N VAL A 108 2.35 7.61 -14.00
CA VAL A 108 1.90 7.93 -15.36
C VAL A 108 0.43 8.32 -15.28
N THR A 109 0.13 9.56 -15.63
CA THR A 109 -1.24 10.00 -15.89
C THR A 109 -1.61 9.59 -17.31
N THR A 110 -2.64 8.76 -17.47
CA THR A 110 -3.11 8.37 -18.80
C THR A 110 -4.40 9.11 -19.13
N TYR A 111 -4.36 9.94 -20.18
CA TYR A 111 -5.55 10.51 -20.79
C TYR A 111 -6.25 9.45 -21.64
N ARG A 112 -7.57 9.36 -21.55
CA ARG A 112 -8.38 8.46 -22.37
C ARG A 112 -8.93 9.24 -23.57
N ASP A 113 -8.32 9.05 -24.74
CA ASP A 113 -8.84 9.57 -26.00
C ASP A 113 -9.96 8.65 -26.52
N GLY A 114 -11.18 9.17 -26.55
CA GLY A 114 -12.24 8.72 -27.45
C GLY A 114 -13.00 7.42 -27.10
N ALA A 115 -14.31 7.47 -27.34
CA ALA A 115 -15.22 6.35 -27.54
C ALA A 115 -15.50 5.42 -26.34
N GLN A 116 -16.11 5.95 -25.28
CA GLN A 116 -17.19 5.27 -24.57
C GLN A 116 -18.16 6.35 -24.13
N GLY A 117 -19.44 6.21 -24.51
CA GLY A 117 -20.45 7.26 -24.35
C GLY A 117 -20.61 7.78 -22.91
N PRO A 118 -21.42 8.83 -22.71
CA PRO A 118 -21.54 9.58 -21.44
C PRO A 118 -21.97 8.76 -20.20
N GLY A 119 -22.23 7.46 -20.32
CA GLY A 119 -22.52 6.55 -19.20
C GLY A 119 -21.43 5.54 -18.85
N GLY A 120 -20.40 5.31 -19.70
CA GLY A 120 -19.49 4.17 -19.52
C GLY A 120 -18.62 4.22 -18.25
N ARG A 121 -18.19 5.41 -17.84
CA ARG A 121 -17.36 5.60 -16.63
C ARG A 121 -18.20 5.60 -15.37
N GLU A 122 -19.37 6.22 -15.39
CA GLU A 122 -20.30 6.14 -14.27
C GLU A 122 -20.78 4.70 -14.06
N GLU A 123 -21.09 3.98 -15.13
CA GLU A 123 -21.34 2.54 -15.07
C GLU A 123 -20.13 1.76 -14.54
N GLU A 124 -18.90 2.03 -15.00
CA GLU A 124 -17.69 1.41 -14.44
C GLU A 124 -17.62 1.68 -12.92
N VAL A 125 -17.72 2.94 -12.48
CA VAL A 125 -17.61 3.30 -11.05
C VAL A 125 -18.78 2.75 -10.20
N GLN A 126 -19.99 2.74 -10.72
CA GLN A 126 -21.20 2.25 -10.02
C GLN A 126 -21.29 0.72 -10.01
N ARG A 127 -20.79 0.04 -11.05
CA ARG A 127 -20.77 -1.43 -11.15
C ARG A 127 -19.97 -2.07 -10.03
N TYR A 128 -19.02 -1.36 -9.42
CA TYR A 128 -18.13 -1.91 -8.41
C TYR A 128 -18.50 -1.46 -6.99
N ASN A 129 -19.45 -2.21 -6.44
CA ASN A 129 -19.76 -2.29 -5.01
C ASN A 129 -19.42 -3.69 -4.47
N ASN A 130 -18.14 -4.10 -4.62
CA ASN A 130 -17.52 -5.38 -4.19
C ASN A 130 -17.54 -6.57 -5.18
N THR A 131 -17.83 -6.36 -6.46
CA THR A 131 -17.94 -7.45 -7.45
C THR A 131 -16.68 -7.62 -8.29
N VAL A 132 -16.13 -8.84 -8.23
CA VAL A 132 -15.12 -9.40 -9.12
C VAL A 132 -15.64 -9.38 -10.56
N HIS A 133 -14.85 -8.93 -11.52
CA HIS A 133 -15.23 -8.97 -12.94
C HIS A 133 -14.11 -9.56 -13.79
N THR A 134 -14.31 -10.80 -14.21
CA THR A 134 -13.47 -11.46 -15.21
C THR A 134 -14.03 -11.09 -16.58
N GLU A 135 -13.41 -10.14 -17.28
CA GLU A 135 -13.57 -10.07 -18.74
C GLU A 135 -12.55 -11.02 -19.34
N HIS A 136 -13.02 -12.18 -19.80
CA HIS A 136 -12.25 -12.92 -20.79
C HIS A 136 -12.21 -12.09 -22.06
N ALA A 137 -11.03 -11.98 -22.70
CA ALA A 137 -10.98 -11.39 -24.02
C ALA A 137 -11.92 -12.17 -24.94
N PRO A 138 -12.63 -11.51 -25.86
CA PRO A 138 -13.56 -12.20 -26.75
C PRO A 138 -12.81 -13.32 -27.49
N GLU A 139 -13.20 -14.57 -27.23
CA GLU A 139 -12.75 -15.73 -28.00
C GLU A 139 -13.17 -15.50 -29.46
N GLY A 140 -12.21 -15.34 -30.38
CA GLY A 140 -12.53 -15.35 -31.82
C GLY A 140 -11.74 -14.44 -32.76
N LEU A 141 -10.70 -13.70 -32.34
CA LEU A 141 -9.91 -12.93 -33.30
C LEU A 141 -8.70 -13.74 -33.79
N HIS A 142 -8.95 -14.53 -34.84
CA HIS A 142 -7.93 -15.09 -35.72
C HIS A 142 -7.01 -13.98 -36.27
N PRO A 143 -5.72 -14.28 -36.53
CA PRO A 143 -4.77 -13.31 -37.06
C PRO A 143 -4.95 -13.20 -38.58
N HIS A 144 -5.90 -12.39 -39.02
CA HIS A 144 -5.92 -11.93 -40.40
C HIS A 144 -6.15 -10.42 -40.47
N GLY A 145 -5.08 -9.72 -40.84
CA GLY A 145 -5.12 -8.56 -41.72
C GLY A 145 -5.94 -7.34 -41.30
N SER A 146 -5.21 -6.33 -40.82
CA SER A 146 -5.50 -4.90 -40.93
C SER A 146 -6.67 -4.29 -40.15
N ALA A 147 -6.26 -3.32 -39.31
CA ALA A 147 -6.94 -2.07 -38.99
C ALA A 147 -8.30 -2.17 -38.24
N MET A 148 -8.25 -1.96 -36.92
CA MET A 148 -8.71 -0.72 -36.27
C MET A 148 -8.89 -0.95 -34.76
N GLY A 149 -8.17 -0.17 -33.96
CA GLY A 149 -8.65 0.32 -32.65
C GLY A 149 -9.03 -0.71 -31.59
N ASN A 150 -8.10 -1.57 -31.17
CA ASN A 150 -8.17 -2.18 -29.83
C ASN A 150 -6.76 -2.28 -29.25
N THR A 151 -6.15 -1.12 -28.99
CA THR A 151 -5.13 -1.02 -27.95
C THR A 151 -5.78 -1.45 -26.65
N VAL A 152 -5.49 -2.69 -26.23
CA VAL A 152 -5.82 -3.26 -24.93
C VAL A 152 -5.31 -2.28 -23.88
N ALA A 153 -6.17 -1.36 -23.43
CA ALA A 153 -5.77 -0.22 -22.61
C ALA A 153 -5.27 -0.73 -21.25
N GLY A 154 -4.00 -1.08 -21.19
CA GLY A 154 -3.29 -1.39 -19.96
C GLY A 154 -2.33 -2.56 -19.91
N CYS A 155 -2.32 -3.44 -20.91
CA CYS A 155 -1.45 -4.62 -20.90
C CYS A 155 -0.28 -4.51 -21.90
N GLY A 156 -0.07 -3.34 -22.51
CA GLY A 156 0.90 -3.18 -23.59
C GLY A 156 0.53 -4.09 -24.76
N HIS A 157 1.44 -4.99 -25.15
CA HIS A 157 1.21 -6.03 -26.17
C HIS A 157 0.56 -7.31 -25.63
N GLY A 158 0.32 -7.40 -24.31
CA GLY A 158 -0.31 -8.56 -23.66
C GLY A 158 -1.84 -8.49 -23.66
N GLN A 159 -2.46 -9.64 -23.36
CA GLN A 159 -3.91 -9.75 -23.22
C GLN A 159 -4.32 -9.52 -21.76
N ARG A 160 -5.35 -8.72 -21.52
CA ARG A 160 -5.98 -8.61 -20.19
C ARG A 160 -6.70 -9.91 -19.87
N VAL A 161 -6.39 -10.50 -18.71
CA VAL A 161 -7.03 -11.74 -18.25
C VAL A 161 -7.95 -11.53 -17.06
N TYR A 162 -7.71 -10.49 -16.26
CA TYR A 162 -8.50 -10.25 -15.07
C TYR A 162 -8.48 -8.79 -14.62
N THR A 163 -9.58 -8.34 -14.01
CA THR A 163 -9.67 -7.02 -13.37
C THR A 163 -10.37 -7.13 -12.02
N TYR A 164 -9.78 -6.49 -11.01
CA TYR A 164 -10.37 -6.39 -9.68
C TYR A 164 -10.53 -4.93 -9.27
N PHE A 165 -11.69 -4.60 -8.72
CA PHE A 165 -11.97 -3.28 -8.18
C PHE A 165 -12.15 -3.35 -6.68
N TRP A 166 -11.48 -2.45 -5.98
CA TRP A 166 -11.56 -2.31 -4.54
C TRP A 166 -11.98 -0.91 -4.17
N ARG A 167 -13.17 -0.80 -3.55
CA ARG A 167 -13.66 0.45 -2.98
C ARG A 167 -13.19 0.57 -1.54
N VAL A 168 -12.27 1.49 -1.30
CA VAL A 168 -11.82 1.83 0.05
C VAL A 168 -12.70 2.95 0.57
N ARG A 169 -13.42 2.70 1.66
CA ARG A 169 -14.28 3.68 2.34
C ARG A 169 -13.55 4.32 3.52
N ASN A 170 -14.07 5.46 3.99
CA ASN A 170 -13.57 6.19 5.15
C ASN A 170 -12.11 6.65 4.95
N MET A 171 -11.81 7.20 3.78
CA MET A 171 -10.47 7.61 3.38
C MET A 171 -9.93 8.72 4.27
N ASP A 172 -10.72 9.74 4.58
CA ASP A 172 -10.30 10.86 5.42
C ASP A 172 -9.91 10.40 6.83
N TYR A 173 -10.72 9.53 7.43
CA TYR A 173 -10.38 8.91 8.72
C TYR A 173 -9.10 8.07 8.66
N LYS A 174 -8.89 7.31 7.58
CA LYS A 174 -7.68 6.48 7.40
C LYS A 174 -6.43 7.30 7.16
N MET A 175 -6.54 8.38 6.42
CA MET A 175 -5.41 9.24 6.05
C MET A 175 -4.99 10.16 7.20
N THR A 176 -5.93 10.61 8.03
CA THR A 176 -5.63 11.55 9.13
C THR A 176 -5.54 10.86 10.50
N GLY A 177 -6.36 9.85 10.75
CA GLY A 177 -6.51 9.22 12.08
C GLY A 177 -5.75 7.91 12.28
N TRP A 178 -5.12 7.34 11.25
CA TRP A 178 -4.29 6.14 11.43
C TRP A 178 -2.84 6.51 11.72
N ASN A 179 -2.12 5.62 12.41
CA ASN A 179 -0.66 5.68 12.53
C ASN A 179 0.03 5.02 11.33
N HIS A 180 1.35 5.22 11.20
CA HIS A 180 2.15 4.76 10.05
C HIS A 180 2.21 3.23 9.87
N ARG A 181 1.88 2.45 10.92
CA ARG A 181 1.92 0.97 10.88
C ARG A 181 0.61 0.35 10.44
N ARG A 182 -0.49 1.10 10.45
CA ARG A 182 -1.81 0.55 10.10
C ARG A 182 -1.96 0.39 8.59
N SER A 183 -2.53 -0.74 8.19
CA SER A 183 -2.88 -1.04 6.81
C SER A 183 -4.28 -1.61 6.71
N LEU A 184 -4.87 -1.52 5.53
CA LEU A 184 -6.15 -2.12 5.20
C LEU A 184 -5.94 -3.14 4.09
N ARG A 185 -6.42 -4.36 4.28
CA ARG A 185 -6.35 -5.43 3.27
C ARG A 185 -7.70 -5.58 2.59
N SER A 186 -7.72 -5.77 1.28
CA SER A 186 -8.93 -6.16 0.55
C SER A 186 -9.32 -7.61 0.87
N PRO A 187 -10.57 -8.02 0.58
CA PRO A 187 -10.89 -9.43 0.41
C PRO A 187 -9.93 -10.07 -0.61
N SER A 188 -9.53 -11.31 -0.34
CA SER A 188 -8.75 -12.09 -1.31
C SER A 188 -9.63 -12.51 -2.48
N PHE A 189 -9.06 -12.62 -3.67
CA PHE A 189 -9.75 -13.02 -4.89
C PHE A 189 -8.88 -13.93 -5.75
N TYR A 190 -9.51 -14.72 -6.61
CA TYR A 190 -8.82 -15.53 -7.61
C TYR A 190 -8.78 -14.77 -8.93
N VAL A 191 -7.63 -14.77 -9.61
CA VAL A 191 -7.47 -14.09 -10.92
C VAL A 191 -8.12 -14.86 -12.08
N TRP A 192 -8.49 -16.12 -11.88
CA TRP A 192 -9.42 -16.89 -12.70
C TRP A 192 -9.89 -18.11 -11.87
N PRO A 193 -10.96 -18.82 -12.25
CA PRO A 193 -11.38 -20.04 -11.56
C PRO A 193 -10.24 -21.06 -11.50
N GLY A 194 -9.83 -21.51 -10.31
CA GLY A 194 -8.69 -22.41 -10.16
C GLY A 194 -7.31 -21.73 -10.18
N GLY A 195 -7.26 -20.41 -10.25
CA GLY A 195 -6.03 -19.63 -10.46
C GLY A 195 -5.30 -19.19 -9.20
N TYR A 196 -4.35 -18.27 -9.37
CA TYR A 196 -3.66 -17.65 -8.23
C TYR A 196 -4.63 -16.85 -7.37
N ARG A 197 -4.40 -16.89 -6.05
CA ARG A 197 -5.15 -16.07 -5.10
C ARG A 197 -4.34 -14.84 -4.72
N MET A 198 -4.95 -13.67 -4.85
CA MET A 198 -4.32 -12.37 -4.65
C MET A 198 -5.13 -11.50 -3.69
N TYR A 199 -4.53 -10.42 -3.23
CA TYR A 199 -5.19 -9.37 -2.48
C TYR A 199 -4.53 -8.01 -2.77
N LEU A 200 -5.24 -6.93 -2.43
CA LEU A 200 -4.70 -5.57 -2.38
C LEU A 200 -4.52 -5.12 -0.94
N ARG A 201 -3.53 -4.26 -0.68
CA ARG A 201 -3.31 -3.66 0.63
C ARG A 201 -3.04 -2.17 0.52
N MET A 202 -3.71 -1.38 1.35
CA MET A 202 -3.50 0.06 1.45
C MET A 202 -2.73 0.39 2.73
N TYR A 203 -1.70 1.22 2.61
CA TYR A 203 -1.07 1.90 3.73
C TYR A 203 -1.32 3.41 3.61
N PRO A 204 -2.20 3.99 4.42
CA PRO A 204 -2.55 5.41 4.28
C PRO A 204 -1.43 6.39 4.65
N ARG A 205 -0.45 5.93 5.44
CA ARG A 205 0.62 6.77 6.04
C ARG A 205 1.94 6.02 6.23
N GLN A 206 2.31 5.11 5.33
CA GLN A 206 3.50 4.25 5.54
C GLN A 206 4.79 5.07 5.68
N SER A 207 4.89 6.15 4.91
CA SER A 207 6.02 7.07 4.90
C SER A 207 5.50 8.50 4.93
N GLY A 208 5.22 8.99 6.15
CA GLY A 208 4.61 10.31 6.38
C GLY A 208 3.22 10.43 5.77
N GLU A 209 2.99 11.52 5.03
CA GLU A 209 1.72 11.85 4.38
C GLU A 209 1.57 11.21 2.98
N ASN A 210 2.17 10.03 2.76
CA ASN A 210 2.05 9.26 1.54
C ASN A 210 1.11 8.06 1.71
N VAL A 211 0.26 7.85 0.69
CA VAL A 211 -0.60 6.67 0.58
C VAL A 211 0.03 5.68 -0.39
N TYR A 212 0.04 4.40 -0.02
CA TYR A 212 0.50 3.32 -0.87
C TYR A 212 -0.60 2.27 -1.06
N PHE A 213 -0.74 1.80 -2.30
CA PHE A 213 -1.54 0.64 -2.65
C PHE A 213 -0.63 -0.46 -3.19
N HIS A 214 -0.63 -1.61 -2.52
CA HIS A 214 0.16 -2.77 -2.87
C HIS A 214 -0.72 -3.91 -3.36
N VAL A 215 -0.07 -4.84 -4.05
CA VAL A 215 -0.64 -6.11 -4.49
C VAL A 215 0.21 -7.25 -3.93
N GLY A 216 -0.44 -8.30 -3.44
CA GLY A 216 0.20 -9.44 -2.84
C GLY A 216 -0.43 -10.76 -3.26
N LEU A 217 0.36 -11.84 -3.14
CA LEU A 217 -0.10 -13.22 -3.27
C LEU A 217 -0.44 -13.77 -1.90
N THR A 218 -1.51 -14.55 -1.85
CA THR A 218 -1.92 -15.25 -0.64
C THR A 218 -2.20 -16.70 -0.95
N ARG A 219 -2.12 -17.57 0.06
CA ARG A 219 -2.35 -19.00 -0.07
C ARG A 219 -3.74 -19.26 -0.67
N GLY A 220 -3.75 -19.99 -1.78
CA GLY A 220 -4.94 -20.46 -2.48
C GLY A 220 -5.12 -21.97 -2.35
N GLU A 221 -6.32 -22.43 -2.68
CA GLU A 221 -6.65 -23.87 -2.69
C GLU A 221 -5.96 -24.60 -3.85
N HIS A 222 -5.64 -23.87 -4.91
CA HIS A 222 -5.09 -24.41 -6.16
C HIS A 222 -3.57 -24.25 -6.28
N ASP A 223 -2.89 -23.77 -5.24
CA ASP A 223 -1.45 -23.46 -5.28
C ASP A 223 -0.58 -24.65 -5.70
N ALA A 224 -1.03 -25.89 -5.45
CA ALA A 224 -0.32 -27.11 -5.81
C ALA A 224 -0.31 -27.41 -7.31
N SER A 225 -1.30 -26.93 -8.06
CA SER A 225 -1.44 -27.15 -9.52
C SER A 225 -0.96 -25.97 -10.36
N LEU A 226 -0.56 -24.87 -9.72
CA LEU A 226 -0.12 -23.66 -10.41
C LEU A 226 1.40 -23.66 -10.60
N GLN A 227 1.84 -22.94 -11.62
CA GLN A 227 3.27 -22.72 -11.85
C GLN A 227 3.80 -21.72 -10.82
N TRP A 228 5.07 -21.88 -10.45
CA TRP A 228 5.75 -20.95 -9.54
C TRP A 228 7.18 -20.71 -10.04
N PRO A 229 7.74 -19.50 -9.86
CA PRO A 229 7.10 -18.31 -9.28
C PRO A 229 5.97 -17.74 -10.16
N PHE A 230 5.11 -16.92 -9.56
CA PHE A 230 4.05 -16.20 -10.27
C PHE A 230 4.63 -15.32 -11.40
N ARG A 231 4.00 -15.33 -12.58
CA ARG A 231 4.54 -14.69 -13.81
C ARG A 231 3.64 -13.63 -14.45
N LEU A 232 2.40 -13.47 -13.97
CA LEU A 232 1.45 -12.62 -14.67
C LEU A 232 1.76 -11.14 -14.44
N LYS A 233 1.88 -10.42 -15.55
CA LYS A 233 2.09 -8.97 -15.54
C LYS A 233 0.87 -8.29 -14.93
N HIS A 234 1.08 -7.25 -14.15
CA HIS A 234 -0.03 -6.59 -13.49
C HIS A 234 0.27 -5.13 -13.17
N ARG A 235 -0.79 -4.35 -12.94
CA ARG A 235 -0.69 -2.92 -12.60
C ARG A 235 -1.86 -2.47 -11.75
N LEU A 236 -1.65 -1.40 -11.00
CA LEU A 236 -2.65 -0.73 -10.20
C LEU A 236 -3.03 0.61 -10.81
N ALA A 237 -4.28 1.01 -10.57
CA ALA A 237 -4.75 2.36 -10.83
C ALA A 237 -5.65 2.85 -9.69
N VAL A 238 -5.56 4.14 -9.37
CA VAL A 238 -6.57 4.85 -8.57
C VAL A 238 -7.41 5.70 -9.51
N LEU A 239 -8.70 5.45 -9.49
CA LEU A 239 -9.63 5.96 -10.48
C LEU A 239 -10.06 7.41 -10.17
N ASP A 240 -10.00 8.28 -11.18
CA ASP A 240 -10.67 9.59 -11.13
C ASP A 240 -12.19 9.39 -11.32
N GLN A 241 -12.97 9.65 -10.27
CA GLN A 241 -14.40 9.26 -10.21
C GLN A 241 -15.35 10.26 -10.86
N VAL A 242 -14.87 11.08 -11.80
CA VAL A 242 -15.70 11.95 -12.64
C VAL A 242 -16.46 11.09 -13.67
N ALA A 243 -17.77 11.32 -13.81
CA ALA A 243 -18.68 10.51 -14.62
C ALA A 243 -18.51 10.69 -16.15
N SER A 244 -18.20 11.90 -16.60
CA SER A 244 -18.02 12.25 -18.03
C SER A 244 -17.45 13.67 -18.14
N MET A 245 -16.94 14.05 -19.31
CA MET A 245 -16.36 15.35 -19.69
C MET A 245 -17.34 16.54 -19.56
N THR A 246 -17.92 16.78 -18.38
CA THR A 246 -18.75 17.97 -18.15
C THR A 246 -17.91 19.23 -18.02
N SER A 247 -16.58 19.14 -17.91
CA SER A 247 -15.71 20.29 -18.11
C SER A 247 -15.40 20.46 -19.60
N THR A 248 -15.82 21.58 -20.19
CA THR A 248 -15.66 21.89 -21.62
C THR A 248 -14.25 22.38 -21.99
N GLY A 249 -13.21 21.86 -21.33
CA GLY A 249 -11.81 22.23 -21.58
C GLY A 249 -10.97 21.09 -22.16
N PRO A 250 -9.92 21.37 -22.96
CA PRO A 250 -8.94 20.35 -23.31
C PRO A 250 -8.31 19.76 -22.03
N GLY A 251 -8.30 18.42 -21.91
CA GLY A 251 -7.86 17.71 -20.70
C GLY A 251 -8.96 17.41 -19.66
N SER A 252 -10.23 17.55 -20.03
CA SER A 252 -11.41 17.36 -19.17
C SER A 252 -11.85 15.91 -18.90
N GLY A 253 -11.17 14.94 -19.48
CA GLY A 253 -11.46 13.53 -19.22
C GLY A 253 -11.06 13.09 -17.81
N PRO A 254 -11.59 11.96 -17.33
CA PRO A 254 -11.03 11.30 -16.15
C PRO A 254 -9.56 10.95 -16.40
N VAL A 255 -8.71 11.26 -15.43
CA VAL A 255 -7.26 10.97 -15.48
C VAL A 255 -6.93 10.08 -14.31
N ASP A 256 -6.73 8.80 -14.55
CA ASP A 256 -6.39 7.84 -13.50
C ASP A 256 -4.92 8.00 -13.08
N LEU A 257 -4.64 7.75 -11.80
CA LEU A 257 -3.27 7.54 -11.33
C LEU A 257 -2.91 6.09 -11.62
N VAL A 258 -1.92 5.85 -12.47
CA VAL A 258 -1.61 4.49 -12.95
C VAL A 258 -0.16 4.14 -12.65
N SER A 259 0.06 2.92 -12.16
CA SER A 259 1.41 2.37 -12.04
C SER A 259 1.95 1.92 -13.40
N ARG A 260 3.27 1.71 -13.49
CA ARG A 260 3.83 0.90 -14.58
C ARG A 260 3.21 -0.51 -14.58
N LEU A 261 3.34 -1.19 -15.72
CA LEU A 261 3.06 -2.61 -15.82
C LEU A 261 4.24 -3.38 -15.23
N TRP A 262 4.04 -4.05 -14.09
CA TRP A 262 5.07 -4.84 -13.44
C TRP A 262 5.14 -6.23 -14.05
N ASP A 263 6.35 -6.68 -14.34
CA ASP A 263 6.67 -8.04 -14.74
C ASP A 263 7.33 -8.77 -13.57
N PRO A 264 6.64 -9.75 -12.93
CA PRO A 264 7.20 -10.54 -11.84
C PRO A 264 8.50 -11.29 -12.18
N ALA A 265 8.76 -11.56 -13.47
CA ALA A 265 9.99 -12.21 -13.91
C ALA A 265 11.20 -11.25 -13.91
N GLN A 266 10.96 -9.93 -13.93
CA GLN A 266 12.00 -8.90 -14.02
C GLN A 266 12.16 -8.08 -12.73
N LEU A 267 11.18 -8.11 -11.83
CA LEU A 267 11.12 -7.27 -10.65
C LEU A 267 10.87 -8.10 -9.40
N CYS A 268 11.49 -7.64 -8.30
CA CYS A 268 11.44 -8.25 -6.97
C CYS A 268 12.29 -9.51 -6.83
N SER A 269 12.59 -9.88 -5.60
CA SER A 269 13.26 -11.13 -5.29
C SER A 269 12.36 -12.34 -5.55
N GLY A 270 12.95 -13.53 -5.67
CA GLY A 270 12.19 -14.77 -5.80
C GLY A 270 11.13 -14.96 -4.71
N TYR A 271 11.31 -14.41 -3.50
CA TYR A 271 10.44 -14.66 -2.35
C TYR A 271 9.06 -14.01 -2.44
N ASN A 272 8.92 -12.84 -3.07
CA ASN A 272 7.63 -12.13 -3.16
C ASN A 272 6.62 -12.87 -4.06
N TRP A 273 7.15 -13.53 -5.09
CA TRP A 273 6.38 -14.23 -6.12
C TRP A 273 6.45 -15.75 -6.00
N GLN A 274 7.08 -16.30 -4.95
CA GLN A 274 7.07 -17.73 -4.65
C GLN A 274 5.68 -18.20 -4.22
N ARG A 275 5.51 -19.53 -4.24
CA ARG A 275 4.33 -20.16 -3.65
C ARG A 275 4.18 -19.78 -2.17
N PRO A 276 3.03 -19.25 -1.73
CA PRO A 276 2.78 -18.95 -0.32
C PRO A 276 3.00 -20.17 0.57
N SER A 277 3.65 -19.94 1.71
CA SER A 277 4.00 -21.02 2.64
C SER A 277 2.79 -21.41 3.50
N ALA A 278 2.86 -22.57 4.15
CA ALA A 278 1.82 -23.00 5.08
C ALA A 278 1.76 -22.11 6.35
N HIS A 279 2.90 -21.53 6.76
CA HIS A 279 3.04 -20.78 8.01
C HIS A 279 2.82 -19.27 7.83
N THR A 280 3.09 -18.75 6.63
CA THR A 280 2.90 -17.35 6.25
C THR A 280 2.00 -17.30 5.02
N PRO A 281 0.67 -17.17 5.20
CA PRO A 281 -0.27 -17.31 4.10
C PRO A 281 -0.17 -16.15 3.10
N ASP A 282 0.27 -14.97 3.52
CA ASP A 282 0.53 -13.83 2.66
C ASP A 282 2.03 -13.73 2.38
N ASN A 283 2.40 -13.56 1.11
CA ASN A 283 3.76 -13.16 0.75
C ASN A 283 3.96 -11.67 1.04
N TYR A 284 5.21 -11.27 1.31
CA TYR A 284 5.54 -9.86 1.39
C TYR A 284 5.25 -9.14 0.06
N GLU A 285 4.54 -8.02 0.14
CA GLU A 285 4.27 -7.17 -1.01
C GLU A 285 5.57 -6.51 -1.48
N CYS A 286 5.81 -6.51 -2.80
CA CYS A 286 7.00 -5.88 -3.37
C CYS A 286 6.67 -4.63 -4.20
N VAL A 287 5.60 -4.69 -4.98
CA VAL A 287 5.21 -3.58 -5.87
C VAL A 287 3.95 -2.90 -5.38
N GLY A 288 3.88 -1.60 -5.64
CA GLY A 288 2.75 -0.77 -5.26
C GLY A 288 2.74 0.57 -5.97
N LEU A 289 1.60 1.24 -5.90
CA LEU A 289 1.37 2.60 -6.38
C LEU A 289 1.33 3.53 -5.16
N GLY A 290 2.32 4.41 -5.05
CA GLY A 290 2.46 5.37 -3.96
C GLY A 290 2.33 6.82 -4.45
N PHE A 291 1.74 7.69 -3.63
CA PHE A 291 1.66 9.13 -3.90
C PHE A 291 1.33 9.93 -2.63
N PRO A 292 1.61 11.24 -2.60
CA PRO A 292 1.20 12.12 -1.51
C PRO A 292 -0.31 12.15 -1.33
N GLN A 293 -0.79 12.23 -0.08
CA GLN A 293 -2.21 12.40 0.23
C GLN A 293 -2.82 13.64 -0.44
N SER A 294 -2.04 14.72 -0.59
CA SER A 294 -2.47 15.94 -1.28
C SER A 294 -2.86 15.68 -2.73
N LEU A 295 -2.19 14.74 -3.42
CA LEU A 295 -2.51 14.37 -4.81
C LEU A 295 -3.94 13.82 -4.93
N LEU A 296 -4.39 13.02 -3.96
CA LEU A 296 -5.74 12.47 -3.96
C LEU A 296 -6.83 13.56 -3.86
N ARG A 297 -6.48 14.75 -3.39
CA ARG A 297 -7.39 15.90 -3.26
C ARG A 297 -7.38 16.81 -4.50
N THR A 298 -6.48 16.60 -5.46
CA THR A 298 -6.36 17.44 -6.66
C THR A 298 -7.45 17.19 -7.71
N ARG A 299 -8.05 16.00 -7.71
CA ARG A 299 -9.14 15.57 -8.61
C ARG A 299 -10.15 14.72 -7.85
N SER A 300 -11.09 14.09 -8.54
CA SER A 300 -12.14 13.28 -7.91
C SER A 300 -11.67 11.85 -7.56
N TYR A 301 -10.43 11.70 -7.11
CA TYR A 301 -9.90 10.39 -6.69
C TYR A 301 -10.58 9.89 -5.41
N ILE A 302 -10.96 10.81 -4.52
CA ILE A 302 -11.80 10.55 -3.36
C ILE A 302 -13.17 11.19 -3.61
N ARG A 303 -14.22 10.37 -3.64
CA ARG A 303 -15.62 10.81 -3.76
C ARG A 303 -16.45 10.09 -2.71
N GLN A 304 -17.28 10.83 -1.98
CA GLN A 304 -18.07 10.28 -0.84
C GLN A 304 -17.16 9.52 0.15
N ASP A 305 -16.05 10.16 0.53
CA ASP A 305 -15.04 9.61 1.44
C ASP A 305 -14.53 8.21 1.04
N SER A 306 -14.52 7.94 -0.27
CA SER A 306 -14.12 6.64 -0.83
C SER A 306 -13.19 6.79 -2.02
N ALA A 307 -12.17 5.93 -2.08
CA ALA A 307 -11.31 5.75 -3.24
C ALA A 307 -11.66 4.45 -3.98
N LEU A 308 -11.52 4.44 -5.30
CA LEU A 308 -11.72 3.24 -6.13
C LEU A 308 -10.39 2.82 -6.75
N VAL A 309 -9.90 1.65 -6.36
CA VAL A 309 -8.63 1.07 -6.81
C VAL A 309 -8.91 -0.04 -7.79
N LYS A 310 -8.17 -0.08 -8.90
CA LYS A 310 -8.30 -1.07 -9.97
C LYS A 310 -6.99 -1.84 -10.12
N LEU A 311 -7.03 -3.16 -9.99
CA LEU A 311 -5.95 -4.06 -10.41
C LEU A 311 -6.28 -4.61 -11.79
N THR A 312 -5.33 -4.55 -12.71
CA THR A 312 -5.40 -5.24 -14.01
C THR A 312 -4.30 -6.29 -14.06
N VAL A 313 -4.65 -7.53 -14.42
CA VAL A 313 -3.70 -8.64 -14.63
C VAL A 313 -3.71 -9.04 -16.11
N CYS A 314 -2.53 -9.28 -16.64
CA CYS A 314 -2.25 -9.47 -18.05
C CYS A 314 -1.45 -10.76 -18.28
N LEU A 315 -1.78 -11.47 -19.36
CA LEU A 315 -0.99 -12.56 -19.91
C LEU A 315 -0.04 -12.01 -20.98
N SER A 316 1.23 -12.41 -20.94
CA SER A 316 2.18 -12.12 -22.03
C SER A 316 1.86 -13.00 -23.23
N ALA A 317 2.09 -12.49 -24.45
CA ALA A 317 1.92 -13.29 -25.68
C ALA A 317 2.81 -14.54 -25.68
N ASP A 318 3.96 -14.51 -25.01
CA ASP A 318 4.89 -15.63 -24.90
C ASP A 318 4.42 -16.75 -23.94
N ASP A 319 3.43 -16.46 -23.07
CA ASP A 319 2.84 -17.43 -22.13
C ASP A 319 1.53 -18.04 -22.67
N ALA A 320 1.02 -17.55 -23.80
CA ALA A 320 -0.06 -18.19 -24.52
C ALA A 320 0.52 -19.41 -25.24
N GLY A 321 0.52 -20.56 -24.55
CA GLY A 321 0.94 -21.84 -25.14
C GLY A 321 0.23 -22.11 -26.48
N PRO A 322 0.78 -23.00 -27.32
CA PRO A 322 0.19 -23.27 -28.63
C PRO A 322 -1.27 -23.69 -28.44
N ALA A 323 -2.18 -22.98 -29.11
CA ALA A 323 -3.58 -23.35 -29.16
C ALA A 323 -3.68 -24.81 -29.63
N ALA A 324 -4.28 -25.65 -28.79
CA ALA A 324 -4.54 -27.06 -29.08
C ALA A 324 -5.61 -27.21 -30.17
#